data_AF-A0A955TFN9-F1
#
_entry.id   AF-A0A955TFN9-F1
#
_cell.length_a   1.000
_cell.length_b   1.000
_cell.length_c   1.000
_cell.angle_alpha   90.00
_cell.angle_beta   90.00
_cell.angle_gamma   90.00
#
_symmetry.space_group_name_H-M   'P 1'
#
loop_
_entity.id
_entity.type
_entity.pdbx_description
1 polymer ?
#
loop_
_entity_poly.entity_id
_entity_poly.type
_entity_poly.pdbx_seq_one_letter_code
_entity_poly.pdbx_strand_id
1 'polypeptide(L)' 'QKKRFAVPPQEGERFACNAVCIDRHVVLPTGCPETMAWLHKQGYTTHPVELDEFLKAGGSAKCLTLALD' A
#
# COMPACT_ATOMS: atom_id res chain seq x y z
N GLN A 1 6.03 20.20 -8.10
CA GLN A 1 5.32 20.10 -6.80
C GLN A 1 5.84 18.88 -6.04
N LYS A 2 6.09 18.98 -4.73
CA LYS A 2 6.62 17.86 -3.93
C LYS A 2 5.53 16.78 -3.79
N LYS A 3 5.66 15.68 -4.52
CA LYS A 3 4.84 14.45 -4.40
C LYS A 3 5.32 13.58 -3.24
N ARG A 4 5.36 14.14 -2.03
CA ARG A 4 5.76 13.38 -0.83
C ARG A 4 4.55 13.23 0.07
N PHE A 5 4.34 12.01 0.55
CA PHE A 5 3.31 11.65 1.50
C PHE A 5 3.97 10.95 2.68
N ALA A 6 3.77 11.50 3.87
CA ALA A 6 4.11 10.81 5.10
C ALA A 6 2.89 9.97 5.48
N VAL A 7 3.03 8.65 5.44
CA VAL A 7 1.96 7.72 5.82
C VAL A 7 1.64 7.90 7.31
N PRO A 8 0.36 7.96 7.71
CA PRO A 8 -0.02 7.99 9.12
C PRO A 8 0.55 6.80 9.89
N PRO A 9 1.05 6.95 11.13
CA PRO A 9 1.65 5.86 11.89
C PRO A 9 0.79 4.59 11.95
N GLN A 10 -0.52 4.74 12.15
CA GLN A 10 -1.48 3.62 12.23
C GLN A 10 -1.55 2.82 10.91
N GLU A 11 -1.50 3.51 9.77
CA GLU A 11 -1.47 2.86 8.46
C GLU A 11 -0.09 2.28 8.14
N GLY A 12 0.97 2.88 8.69
CA GLY A 12 2.32 2.33 8.67
C GLY A 12 2.43 1.00 9.41
N GLU A 13 1.81 0.88 10.59
CA GLU A 13 1.70 -0.36 11.36
C GLU A 13 0.89 -1.44 10.62
N ARG A 14 -0.04 -1.03 9.75
CA ARG A 14 -0.73 -1.95 8.81
C ARG A 14 0.04 -2.22 7.52
N PHE A 15 1.29 -1.77 7.40
CA PHE A 15 2.15 -1.99 6.24
C PHE A 15 1.65 -1.31 4.97
N ALA A 16 1.02 -0.13 5.05
CA ALA A 16 0.59 0.64 3.87
C ALA A 16 1.74 0.93 2.87
N CYS A 17 2.97 1.08 3.37
CA CYS A 17 4.17 1.27 2.54
C CYS A 17 4.61 0.00 1.80
N ASN A 18 4.19 -1.18 2.26
CA ASN A 18 4.52 -2.47 1.65
C ASN A 18 3.53 -2.81 0.52
N ALA A 19 3.33 -1.86 -0.38
CA ALA A 19 2.39 -1.94 -1.49
C ALA A 19 3.07 -2.35 -2.80
N VAL A 20 2.31 -2.98 -3.69
CA VAL A 20 2.73 -3.28 -5.07
C VAL A 20 2.12 -2.23 -5.97
N CYS A 21 2.96 -1.57 -6.79
CA CYS A 21 2.52 -0.59 -7.77
C CYS A 21 2.85 -1.11 -9.18
N ILE A 22 1.82 -1.22 -10.03
CA ILE A 22 1.96 -1.54 -11.45
C ILE A 22 1.21 -0.44 -12.21
N ASP A 23 1.92 0.32 -13.02
CA ASP A 23 1.42 1.54 -13.67
C ASP A 23 0.73 2.50 -12.67
N ARG A 24 -0.59 2.62 -12.76
CA ARG A 24 -1.44 3.43 -11.88
C ARG A 24 -2.21 2.61 -10.84
N HIS A 25 -1.99 1.30 -10.79
CA HIS A 25 -2.68 0.39 -9.88
C HIS A 25 -1.81 0.10 -8.67
N VAL A 26 -2.34 0.31 -7.47
CA VAL A 26 -1.63 0.08 -6.20
C VAL A 26 -2.38 -0.95 -5.38
N VAL A 27 -1.79 -2.13 -5.20
CA VAL A 27 -2.27 -3.17 -4.28
C VAL A 27 -1.65 -2.91 -2.91
N LEU A 28 -2.48 -2.77 -1.89
CA LEU A 28 -2.06 -2.47 -0.53
C LEU A 28 -2.96 -3.19 0.48
N PRO A 29 -2.51 -3.39 1.74
CA PRO A 29 -3.36 -3.96 2.78
C PRO A 29 -4.60 -3.09 3.02
N THR A 30 -5.68 -3.70 3.51
CA THR A 30 -6.91 -2.97 3.86
C THR A 30 -6.67 -1.95 4.97
N GLY A 31 -7.68 -1.14 5.31
CA GLY A 31 -7.64 -0.18 6.42
C GLY A 31 -6.50 0.84 6.37
N CYS A 32 -6.15 1.28 5.15
CA CYS A 32 -5.28 2.43 4.91
C CYS A 32 -6.04 3.57 4.18
N PRO A 33 -7.18 4.05 4.72
CA PRO A 33 -8.06 5.00 4.02
C PRO A 33 -7.38 6.32 3.65
N GLU A 34 -6.49 6.87 4.47
CA GLU A 34 -5.80 8.13 4.19
C GLU A 34 -4.76 7.96 3.08
N THR A 35 -3.97 6.87 3.14
CA THR A 35 -3.04 6.51 2.06
C THR A 35 -3.79 6.30 0.75
N MET A 36 -4.93 5.58 0.78
CA MET A 36 -5.75 5.37 -0.41
C MET A 36 -6.30 6.67 -0.98
N ALA A 37 -6.87 7.54 -0.13
CA ALA A 37 -7.41 8.82 -0.56
C ALA A 37 -6.33 9.74 -1.15
N TRP A 38 -5.13 9.74 -0.58
CA TRP A 38 -4.00 10.48 -1.13
C TRP A 38 -3.58 9.93 -2.50
N LEU A 39 -3.47 8.61 -2.64
CA LEU A 39 -3.15 7.94 -3.91
C LEU A 39 -4.19 8.25 -5.00
N HIS A 40 -5.48 8.21 -4.66
CA HIS A 40 -6.57 8.61 -5.57
C HIS A 40 -6.42 10.06 -6.03
N LYS A 41 -6.11 11.00 -5.11
CA LYS A 41 -5.82 12.40 -5.46
C LYS A 41 -4.63 12.56 -6.42
N GLN A 42 -3.70 11.63 -6.42
CA GLN A 42 -2.55 11.63 -7.34
C GLN A 42 -2.83 10.88 -8.66
N GLY A 43 -4.06 10.36 -8.85
CA GLY A 43 -4.48 9.63 -10.05
C GLY A 43 -4.04 8.17 -10.08
N TYR A 44 -3.89 7.53 -8.91
CA TYR A 44 -3.74 6.08 -8.80
C TYR A 44 -5.08 5.43 -8.45
N THR A 45 -5.25 4.17 -8.85
CA THR A 45 -6.35 3.29 -8.46
C THR A 45 -5.84 2.31 -7.41
N THR A 46 -6.49 2.25 -6.26
CA THR A 46 -6.08 1.37 -5.15
C THR A 46 -6.90 0.09 -5.09
N HIS A 47 -6.25 -1.01 -4.74
CA HIS A 47 -6.83 -2.34 -4.58
C HIS A 47 -6.54 -2.83 -3.15
N PRO A 48 -7.44 -2.57 -2.19
CA PRO A 48 -7.27 -3.04 -0.82
C PRO A 48 -7.44 -4.57 -0.75
N VAL A 49 -6.50 -5.27 -0.12
CA VAL A 49 -6.52 -6.74 0.04
C VAL A 49 -6.33 -7.12 1.51
N GLU A 50 -7.12 -8.10 1.99
CA GLU A 50 -6.98 -8.65 3.34
C GLU A 50 -5.71 -9.50 3.43
N LEU A 51 -4.72 -9.02 4.20
CA LEU A 51 -3.38 -9.62 4.32
C LEU A 51 -2.97 -9.87 5.78
N ASP A 52 -3.93 -9.86 6.69
CA ASP A 52 -3.70 -9.93 8.15
C ASP A 52 -2.91 -11.18 8.58
N GLU A 53 -3.07 -12.32 7.90
CA GLU A 53 -2.29 -13.53 8.20
C GLU A 53 -0.80 -13.40 7.85
N PHE A 54 -0.47 -12.64 6.80
CA PHE A 54 0.91 -12.35 6.44
C PHE A 54 1.52 -11.25 7.32
N LEU A 55 0.67 -10.32 7.79
CA LEU A 55 1.06 -9.28 8.73
C LEU A 55 1.62 -9.89 10.03
N LYS A 56 1.03 -11.00 10.51
CA LYS A 56 1.55 -11.75 11.67
C LYS A 56 2.99 -12.25 11.50
N ALA A 57 3.41 -12.49 10.25
CA ALA A 57 4.77 -12.88 9.89
C ALA A 57 5.66 -11.69 9.48
N GLY A 58 5.17 -10.45 9.60
CA GLY A 58 5.90 -9.23 9.21
C GLY A 58 5.93 -8.97 7.69
N GLY A 59 4.97 -9.51 6.93
CA GLY A 59 4.87 -9.35 5.49
C GLY A 59 3.54 -8.74 5.02
N SER A 60 3.53 -8.16 3.82
CA SER A 60 2.33 -7.68 3.13
C SER A 60 2.54 -7.75 1.61
N ALA A 61 1.77 -7.00 0.81
CA ALA A 61 1.67 -7.16 -0.64
C ALA A 61 3.04 -7.18 -1.34
N LYS A 62 3.92 -6.21 -1.06
CA LYS A 62 5.23 -6.16 -1.73
C LYS A 62 6.13 -7.32 -1.35
N CYS A 63 6.16 -7.73 -0.08
CA CYS A 63 6.98 -8.85 0.38
C CYS A 63 6.57 -10.19 -0.27
N LEU A 64 5.33 -10.32 -0.72
CA LEU A 64 4.78 -11.51 -1.38
C LEU A 64 4.98 -11.51 -2.91
N THR A 65 5.68 -10.51 -3.44
CA THR A 65 5.87 -10.36 -4.89
C THR A 65 7.34 -10.13 -5.23
N LEU A 66 7.75 -10.67 -6.37
CA LEU A 66 9.04 -10.42 -6.98
C LEU A 66 8.79 -9.99 -8.43
N ALA A 67 9.20 -8.76 -8.77
CA ALA A 67 9.23 -8.29 -10.15
C ALA A 67 10.43 -8.93 -10.86
N LEU A 68 10.20 -9.50 -12.05
CA LEU A 68 11.22 -10.24 -12.82
C LEU A 68 11.62 -9.53 -14.12
N ASP A 69 11.05 -8.35 -14.36
CA ASP A 69 11.29 -7.45 -15.49
C ASP A 69 12.37 -6.40 -15.20
#